data_AF-A0A2V8TP13-F1
#
_entry.id   AF-A0A2V8TP13-F1
#
_cell.length_a   1.000
_cell.length_b   1.000
_cell.length_c   1.000
_cell.angle_alpha   90.00
_cell.angle_beta   90.00
_cell.angle_gamma   90.00
#
_symmetry.space_group_name_H-M   'P 1'
#
loop_
_entity.id
_entity.type
_entity.pdbx_description
1 polymer ?
#
loop_
_entity_poly.entity_id
_entity_poly.type
_entity_poly.pdbx_seq_one_letter_code
_entity_poly.pdbx_strand_id
1 'polypeptide(L)'
;SFYKINGLNADEFPPLPQFKEDKKVTLPQETVKSMLRKTSFAISTDEARYVLNGIFFSLKDHKMTMVATDGRRLALVDEEVDVSEMSHGEFIIPAKAVNELNRLLQEKGEVEMKYSENQAAFTLKDEKGFSVLIITKLIEGNYPNYRQVIPSETKERVTLPREEF
;
A
#
# COMPACT_ATOMS: atom_id res chain seq x y z
N SER A 1 18.66 14.63 35.59
CA SER A 1 18.46 15.83 34.75
C SER A 1 17.01 16.26 34.80
N PHE A 2 16.72 17.56 34.84
CA PHE A 2 15.37 18.12 34.80
C PHE A 2 15.18 18.88 33.49
N TYR A 3 14.11 18.59 32.76
CA TYR A 3 13.78 19.25 31.49
C TYR A 3 12.42 19.91 31.59
N LYS A 4 12.29 21.10 31.01
CA LYS A 4 11.02 21.83 30.88
C LYS A 4 10.71 21.99 29.40
N ILE A 5 9.56 21.47 28.96
CA ILE A 5 9.08 21.54 27.58
C ILE A 5 7.76 22.33 27.60
N ASN A 6 7.64 23.30 26.70
CA ASN A 6 6.39 24.05 26.54
C ASN A 6 5.46 23.26 25.64
N GLY A 7 4.24 23.01 26.11
CA GLY A 7 3.19 22.33 25.35
C GLY A 7 2.11 23.28 24.83
N LEU A 8 1.32 22.79 23.89
CA LEU A 8 0.04 23.38 23.48
C LEU A 8 -1.12 22.56 24.06
N ASN A 9 -2.34 23.10 24.05
CA ASN A 9 -3.51 22.34 24.47
C ASN A 9 -3.79 21.19 23.49
N ALA A 10 -4.09 19.99 24.01
CA ALA A 10 -4.40 18.81 23.21
C ALA A 10 -5.63 19.03 22.30
N ASP A 11 -6.60 19.84 22.75
CA ASP A 11 -7.82 20.14 21.99
C ASP A 11 -7.56 20.97 20.72
N GLU A 12 -6.40 21.62 20.62
CA GLU A 12 -5.97 22.35 19.42
C GLU A 12 -5.39 21.41 18.34
N PHE A 13 -5.12 20.15 18.68
CA PHE A 13 -4.60 19.18 17.72
C PHE A 13 -5.74 18.62 16.84
N PRO A 14 -5.55 18.50 15.52
CA PRO A 14 -6.59 18.00 14.63
C PRO A 14 -7.07 16.59 15.02
N PRO A 15 -8.38 16.32 15.00
CA PRO A 15 -8.91 14.99 15.28
C PRO A 15 -8.50 14.00 14.19
N LEU A 16 -8.36 12.73 14.57
CA LEU A 16 -8.12 11.65 13.61
C LEU A 16 -9.38 11.39 12.77
N PRO A 17 -9.22 11.08 11.47
CA PRO A 17 -10.35 10.70 10.64
C PRO A 17 -10.95 9.37 11.10
N GLN A 18 -12.26 9.23 10.90
CA GLN A 18 -13.01 8.02 11.22
C GLN A 18 -13.17 7.16 9.96
N PHE A 19 -12.91 5.87 10.10
CA PHE A 19 -13.08 4.88 9.04
C PHE A 19 -14.26 3.98 9.37
N LYS A 20 -15.02 3.59 8.35
CA LYS A 20 -16.08 2.60 8.50
C LYS A 20 -15.48 1.21 8.68
N GLU A 21 -16.19 0.34 9.40
CA GLU A 21 -15.75 -1.04 9.69
C GLU A 21 -16.04 -2.03 8.55
N ASP A 22 -16.83 -1.63 7.54
CA ASP A 22 -17.22 -2.44 6.39
C ASP A 22 -16.11 -2.56 5.34
N LYS A 23 -15.27 -1.53 5.19
CA LYS A 23 -14.12 -1.50 4.28
C LYS A 23 -12.81 -1.81 4.98
N LYS A 24 -12.63 -3.08 5.37
CA LYS A 24 -11.42 -3.55 6.07
C LYS A 24 -10.86 -4.85 5.52
N VAL A 25 -9.55 -5.00 5.62
CA VAL A 25 -8.83 -6.25 5.36
C VAL A 25 -7.68 -6.39 6.37
N THR A 26 -7.50 -7.59 6.90
CA THR A 26 -6.41 -7.90 7.85
C THR A 26 -5.51 -8.96 7.25
N LEU A 27 -4.20 -8.71 7.27
CA LEU A 27 -3.19 -9.55 6.62
C LEU A 27 -1.94 -9.68 7.48
N PRO A 28 -1.12 -10.72 7.30
CA PRO A 28 0.21 -10.75 7.86
C PRO A 28 1.04 -9.56 7.37
N GLN A 29 1.80 -8.92 8.27
CA GLN A 29 2.66 -7.80 7.89
C GLN A 29 3.71 -8.21 6.84
N GLU A 30 4.24 -9.43 6.95
CA GLU A 30 5.21 -9.99 6.00
C GLU A 30 4.65 -10.02 4.57
N THR A 31 3.39 -10.44 4.41
CA THR A 31 2.72 -10.47 3.10
C THR A 31 2.68 -9.09 2.47
N VAL A 32 2.16 -8.09 3.19
CA VAL A 32 2.07 -6.71 2.69
C VAL A 32 3.47 -6.13 2.42
N LYS A 33 4.44 -6.41 3.29
CA LYS A 33 5.84 -5.98 3.12
C LYS A 33 6.48 -6.57 1.86
N SER A 34 6.24 -7.85 1.60
CA SER A 34 6.71 -8.54 0.41
C SER A 34 6.09 -7.94 -0.86
N MET A 35 4.76 -7.71 -0.86
CA MET A 35 4.07 -7.09 -1.98
C MET A 35 4.58 -5.67 -2.28
N LEU A 36 4.76 -4.84 -1.24
CA LEU A 36 5.30 -3.49 -1.38
C LEU A 36 6.73 -3.51 -1.93
N ARG A 37 7.60 -4.41 -1.43
CA ARG A 37 8.97 -4.57 -1.96
C ARG A 37 9.00 -4.99 -3.43
N LYS A 38 8.07 -5.86 -3.85
CA LYS A 38 7.94 -6.32 -5.25
C LYS A 38 7.43 -5.23 -6.20
N THR A 39 6.87 -4.13 -5.70
CA THR A 39 6.18 -3.13 -6.54
C THR A 39 6.74 -1.72 -6.41
N SER A 40 7.16 -1.27 -5.23
CA SER A 40 7.46 0.14 -4.95
C SER A 40 8.59 0.73 -5.80
N PHE A 41 9.53 -0.09 -6.28
CA PHE A 41 10.62 0.38 -7.12
C PHE A 41 10.15 0.92 -8.48
N ALA A 42 8.95 0.52 -8.93
CA ALA A 42 8.38 0.95 -10.21
C ALA A 42 7.50 2.20 -10.10
N ILE A 43 7.39 2.82 -8.92
CA ILE A 43 6.62 4.07 -8.74
C ILE A 43 7.27 5.21 -9.56
N SER A 44 6.45 6.03 -10.20
CA SER A 44 6.90 7.23 -10.89
C SER A 44 7.40 8.30 -9.92
N THR A 45 8.44 9.04 -10.33
CA THR A 45 8.88 10.28 -9.67
C THR A 45 8.47 11.53 -10.46
N ASP A 46 7.68 11.35 -11.52
CA ASP A 46 7.22 12.41 -12.41
C ASP A 46 5.97 13.09 -11.85
N GLU A 47 6.11 14.33 -11.38
CA GLU A 47 5.02 15.10 -10.79
C GLU A 47 3.88 15.42 -11.77
N ALA A 48 4.15 15.45 -13.08
CA ALA A 48 3.11 15.71 -14.07
C ALA A 48 2.11 14.56 -14.21
N ARG A 49 2.53 13.32 -13.92
CA ARG A 49 1.70 12.11 -13.96
C ARG A 49 1.41 11.62 -12.54
N TYR A 50 0.82 12.50 -11.74
CA TYR A 50 0.67 12.31 -10.30
C TYR A 50 -0.07 11.01 -9.88
N VAL A 51 -1.00 10.48 -10.69
CA VAL A 51 -1.65 9.18 -10.43
C VAL A 51 -0.69 7.99 -10.43
N LEU A 52 0.51 8.15 -11.03
CA LEU A 52 1.58 7.15 -11.03
C LEU A 52 2.57 7.34 -9.87
N ASN A 53 2.43 8.40 -9.06
CA ASN A 53 3.31 8.70 -7.91
C ASN A 53 2.88 7.95 -6.64
N GLY A 54 2.44 6.71 -6.83
CA GLY A 54 1.96 5.82 -5.79
C GLY A 54 1.84 4.38 -6.29
N ILE A 55 1.33 3.52 -5.43
CA ILE A 55 0.98 2.14 -5.77
C ILE A 55 -0.53 2.06 -5.85
N PHE A 56 -1.04 1.51 -6.94
CA PHE A 56 -2.43 1.13 -7.08
C PHE A 56 -2.70 -0.14 -6.29
N PHE A 57 -3.72 -0.11 -5.44
CA PHE A 57 -4.24 -1.23 -4.69
C PHE A 57 -5.62 -1.57 -5.23
N SER A 58 -5.86 -2.84 -5.47
CA SER A 58 -7.19 -3.39 -5.79
C SER A 58 -7.49 -4.55 -4.85
N LEU A 59 -8.60 -4.45 -4.14
CA LEU A 59 -9.18 -5.50 -3.31
C LEU A 59 -10.42 -6.02 -4.03
N LYS A 60 -10.35 -7.23 -4.59
CA LYS A 60 -11.47 -7.82 -5.33
C LYS A 60 -11.31 -9.33 -5.45
N ASP A 61 -12.42 -10.06 -5.42
CA ASP A 61 -12.48 -11.48 -5.77
C ASP A 61 -11.49 -12.34 -4.94
N HIS A 62 -11.45 -12.13 -3.61
CA HIS A 62 -10.50 -12.75 -2.68
C HIS A 62 -9.02 -12.52 -3.03
N LYS A 63 -8.71 -11.39 -3.66
CA LYS A 63 -7.37 -11.05 -4.11
C LYS A 63 -7.01 -9.59 -3.82
N MET A 64 -5.77 -9.38 -3.38
CA MET A 64 -5.13 -8.08 -3.32
C MET A 64 -4.16 -7.99 -4.48
N THR A 65 -4.34 -6.98 -5.33
CA THR A 65 -3.43 -6.65 -6.41
C THR A 65 -2.74 -5.33 -6.09
N MET A 66 -1.41 -5.30 -6.15
CA MET A 66 -0.63 -4.06 -6.12
C MET A 66 0.06 -3.84 -7.47
N VAL A 67 -0.05 -2.62 -7.99
CA VAL A 67 0.56 -2.22 -9.27
C VAL A 67 1.29 -0.89 -9.14
N ALA A 68 2.49 -0.81 -9.69
CA ALA A 68 3.26 0.43 -9.82
C ALA A 68 3.89 0.51 -11.23
N THR A 69 3.95 1.71 -11.80
CA THR A 69 4.64 1.96 -13.07
C THR A 69 5.12 3.41 -13.18
N ASP A 70 6.27 3.60 -13.83
CA ASP A 70 6.82 4.91 -14.20
C ASP A 70 6.55 5.25 -15.68
N GLY A 71 5.83 4.36 -16.39
CA GLY A 71 5.59 4.39 -17.83
C GLY A 71 6.71 3.77 -18.68
N ARG A 72 7.82 3.34 -18.08
CA ARG A 72 8.90 2.60 -18.74
C ARG A 72 8.94 1.13 -18.30
N ARG A 73 8.61 0.88 -17.05
CA ARG A 73 8.48 -0.46 -16.45
C ARG A 73 7.22 -0.55 -15.61
N LEU A 74 6.74 -1.77 -15.41
CA LEU A 74 5.57 -2.05 -14.59
C LEU A 74 5.90 -3.21 -13.65
N ALA A 75 5.54 -3.06 -12.39
CA ALA A 75 5.59 -4.12 -11.40
C ALA A 75 4.17 -4.41 -10.92
N LEU A 76 3.81 -5.69 -10.91
CA LEU A 76 2.52 -6.18 -10.47
C LEU A 76 2.74 -7.38 -9.56
N VAL A 77 2.00 -7.42 -8.46
CA VAL A 77 1.91 -8.59 -7.58
C VAL A 77 0.46 -8.81 -7.20
N ASP A 78 0.07 -10.07 -7.22
CA ASP A 78 -1.21 -10.58 -6.73
C ASP A 78 -0.94 -11.46 -5.52
N GLU A 79 -1.72 -11.32 -4.46
CA GLU A 79 -1.75 -12.24 -3.32
C GLU A 79 -3.21 -12.60 -3.01
N GLU A 80 -3.45 -13.87 -2.69
CA GLU A 80 -4.76 -14.34 -2.23
C GLU A 80 -5.00 -13.84 -0.80
N VAL A 81 -6.20 -13.32 -0.56
CA VAL A 81 -6.56 -12.66 0.70
C VAL A 81 -8.02 -12.91 1.03
N ASP A 82 -8.34 -13.03 2.32
CA ASP A 82 -9.73 -13.10 2.75
C ASP A 82 -10.33 -11.68 2.79
N VAL A 83 -10.91 -11.30 1.66
CA VAL A 83 -11.55 -9.99 1.45
C VAL A 83 -13.05 -10.21 1.29
N SER A 84 -13.83 -9.59 2.18
CA SER A 84 -15.29 -9.55 2.04
C SER A 84 -15.71 -8.68 0.85
N GLU A 85 -16.86 -8.96 0.24
CA GLU A 85 -17.39 -8.14 -0.86
C GLU A 85 -17.56 -6.65 -0.46
N MET A 86 -17.88 -6.39 0.81
CA MET A 86 -18.00 -5.02 1.34
C MET A 86 -16.66 -4.27 1.37
N SER A 87 -15.56 -5.02 1.40
CA SER A 87 -14.20 -4.49 1.39
C SER A 87 -13.66 -4.26 -0.03
N HIS A 88 -14.42 -4.57 -1.08
CA HIS A 88 -14.01 -4.36 -2.46
C HIS A 88 -13.77 -2.89 -2.79
N GLY A 89 -12.65 -2.61 -3.45
CA GLY A 89 -12.32 -1.25 -3.88
C GLY A 89 -10.94 -1.11 -4.47
N GLU A 90 -10.76 0.03 -5.12
CA GLU A 90 -9.53 0.41 -5.83
C GLU A 90 -9.09 1.79 -5.35
N PHE A 91 -7.80 1.95 -5.06
CA PHE A 91 -7.26 3.21 -4.58
C PHE A 91 -5.75 3.29 -4.80
N ILE A 92 -5.21 4.50 -4.76
CA ILE A 92 -3.78 4.75 -5.00
C ILE A 92 -3.15 5.27 -3.70
N ILE A 93 -2.20 4.51 -3.14
CA ILE A 93 -1.43 4.89 -1.96
C ILE A 93 -0.20 5.71 -2.39
N PRO A 94 -0.03 6.96 -1.89
CA PRO A 94 1.12 7.79 -2.25
C PRO A 94 2.46 7.16 -1.89
N ALA A 95 3.48 7.42 -2.70
CA ALA A 95 4.85 6.92 -2.50
C ALA A 95 5.40 7.17 -1.09
N LYS A 96 5.09 8.33 -0.50
CA LYS A 96 5.52 8.67 0.86
C LYS A 96 4.94 7.72 1.92
N ALA A 97 3.65 7.38 1.81
CA ALA A 97 3.02 6.43 2.73
C ALA A 97 3.55 5.01 2.51
N VAL A 98 3.78 4.61 1.26
CA VAL A 98 4.44 3.34 0.91
C VAL A 98 5.82 3.23 1.56
N ASN A 99 6.61 4.29 1.53
CA ASN A 99 7.96 4.31 2.14
C ASN A 99 7.90 4.15 3.66
N GLU A 100 6.96 4.82 4.33
CA GLU A 100 6.75 4.63 5.78
C GLU A 100 6.27 3.22 6.11
N LEU A 101 5.35 2.64 5.32
CA LEU A 101 4.92 1.25 5.48
C LEU A 101 6.09 0.28 5.34
N ASN A 102 6.91 0.42 4.29
CA ASN A 102 8.10 -0.41 4.10
C ASN A 102 9.09 -0.35 5.27
N ARG A 103 9.20 0.81 5.93
CA ARG A 103 10.06 1.03 7.09
C ARG A 103 9.51 0.41 8.37
N LEU A 104 8.18 0.40 8.53
CA LEU A 104 7.50 0.03 9.77
C LEU A 104 7.00 -1.41 9.81
N LEU A 105 6.67 -2.00 8.65
CA LEU A 105 6.22 -3.39 8.55
C LEU A 105 7.30 -4.37 9.01
N GLN A 106 6.90 -5.30 9.86
CA GLN A 106 7.75 -6.34 10.43
C GLN A 106 7.54 -7.69 9.73
N GLU A 107 8.40 -8.66 10.02
CA GLU A 107 8.27 -10.04 9.50
C GLU A 107 7.15 -10.83 10.21
N LYS A 108 6.56 -10.29 11.28
CA LYS A 108 5.52 -10.95 12.06
C LYS A 108 4.46 -9.96 12.50
N GLY A 109 3.31 -10.50 12.93
CA GLY A 109 2.14 -9.71 13.32
C GLY A 109 1.22 -9.40 12.14
N GLU A 110 0.24 -8.55 12.40
CA GLU A 110 -0.84 -8.27 11.47
C GLU A 110 -0.89 -6.78 11.10
N VAL A 111 -1.37 -6.50 9.90
CA VAL A 111 -1.77 -5.17 9.45
C VAL A 111 -3.26 -5.19 9.14
N GLU A 112 -4.01 -4.35 9.84
CA GLU A 112 -5.38 -4.02 9.49
C GLU A 112 -5.37 -2.78 8.58
N MET A 113 -5.88 -2.92 7.37
CA MET A 113 -6.06 -1.83 6.41
C MET A 113 -7.54 -1.44 6.37
N LYS A 114 -7.79 -0.14 6.48
CA LYS A 114 -9.10 0.49 6.27
C LYS A 114 -8.97 1.60 5.25
N TYR A 115 -10.01 1.85 4.46
CA TYR A 115 -10.00 2.95 3.50
C TYR A 115 -11.37 3.59 3.31
N SER A 116 -11.34 4.86 2.95
CA SER A 116 -12.48 5.68 2.55
C SER A 116 -12.25 6.19 1.11
N GLU A 117 -13.03 7.17 0.67
CA GLU A 117 -12.88 7.75 -0.68
C GLU A 117 -11.55 8.49 -0.87
N ASN A 118 -11.02 9.12 0.18
CA ASN A 118 -9.85 10.00 0.07
C ASN A 118 -8.74 9.69 1.09
N GLN A 119 -8.91 8.67 1.94
CA GLN A 119 -7.93 8.31 2.96
C GLN A 119 -7.82 6.79 3.12
N ALA A 120 -6.67 6.34 3.60
CA ALA A 120 -6.46 4.99 4.09
C ALA A 120 -5.77 5.02 5.45
N ALA A 121 -6.06 4.02 6.28
CA ALA A 121 -5.44 3.77 7.55
C ALA A 121 -4.84 2.36 7.59
N PHE A 122 -3.67 2.24 8.18
CA PHE A 122 -2.95 0.99 8.39
C PHE A 122 -2.61 0.88 9.88
N THR A 123 -3.24 -0.08 10.55
CA THR A 123 -2.95 -0.40 11.94
C THR A 123 -2.02 -1.61 11.98
N LEU A 124 -0.74 -1.37 12.21
CA LEU A 124 0.29 -2.39 12.34
C LEU A 124 0.30 -2.88 13.79
N LYS A 125 0.07 -4.17 14.03
CA LYS A 125 0.10 -4.79 15.35
C LYS A 125 1.21 -5.84 15.37
N ASP A 126 2.18 -5.68 16.27
CA ASP A 126 3.21 -6.72 16.47
C ASP A 126 2.72 -7.82 17.43
N GLU A 127 3.49 -8.91 17.53
CA GLU A 127 3.17 -10.03 18.43
C GLU A 127 3.31 -9.67 19.92
N LYS A 128 3.93 -8.53 20.25
CA LYS A 128 4.25 -8.08 21.62
C LYS A 128 3.25 -7.05 22.14
N GLY A 129 2.20 -6.74 21.38
CA GLY A 129 1.13 -5.82 21.76
C GLY A 129 1.44 -4.35 21.47
N PHE A 130 2.54 -4.03 20.78
CA PHE A 130 2.79 -2.70 20.26
C PHE A 130 1.99 -2.48 18.97
N SER A 131 1.41 -1.28 18.83
CA SER A 131 0.65 -0.93 17.64
C SER A 131 1.03 0.44 17.09
N VAL A 132 1.05 0.55 15.77
CA VAL A 132 1.31 1.79 15.02
C VAL A 132 0.15 2.05 14.08
N LEU A 133 -0.41 3.25 14.15
CA LEU A 133 -1.43 3.71 13.20
C LEU A 133 -0.80 4.69 12.19
N ILE A 134 -0.88 4.34 10.91
CA ILE A 134 -0.48 5.21 9.80
C ILE A 134 -1.75 5.64 9.07
N ILE A 135 -1.93 6.95 8.88
CA ILE A 135 -3.04 7.50 8.10
C ILE A 135 -2.47 8.29 6.93
N THR A 136 -2.98 8.02 5.73
CA THR A 136 -2.59 8.71 4.50
C THR A 136 -3.80 9.22 3.74
N LYS A 137 -3.62 10.33 3.03
CA LYS A 137 -4.52 10.67 1.91
C LYS A 137 -4.29 9.70 0.76
N LEU A 138 -5.32 9.46 -0.02
CA LEU A 138 -5.24 8.73 -1.29
C LEU A 138 -4.93 9.72 -2.42
N ILE A 139 -4.28 9.23 -3.48
CA ILE A 139 -4.14 10.02 -4.71
C ILE A 139 -5.48 9.96 -5.45
N GLU A 140 -6.07 11.11 -5.72
CA GLU A 140 -7.31 11.22 -6.48
C GLU A 140 -7.06 10.92 -7.97
N GLY A 141 -8.05 10.32 -8.64
CA GLY A 141 -7.98 10.03 -10.07
C GLY A 141 -7.93 8.54 -10.39
N ASN A 142 -8.08 8.23 -11.67
CA ASN A 142 -8.13 6.85 -12.16
C ASN A 142 -6.72 6.37 -12.50
N TYR A 143 -6.34 5.22 -11.96
CA TYR A 143 -5.10 4.58 -12.35
C TYR A 143 -5.22 4.06 -13.81
N PRO A 144 -4.20 4.24 -14.67
CA PRO A 144 -4.27 3.77 -16.05
C PRO A 144 -4.54 2.27 -16.15
N ASN A 145 -5.21 1.85 -17.24
CA ASN A 145 -5.48 0.44 -17.49
C ASN A 145 -4.19 -0.33 -17.80
N TYR A 146 -3.53 -0.77 -16.73
CA TYR A 146 -2.24 -1.45 -16.76
C TYR A 146 -2.28 -2.83 -17.44
N ARG A 147 -3.47 -3.44 -17.60
CA ARG A 147 -3.60 -4.74 -18.25
C ARG A 147 -3.34 -4.67 -19.75
N GLN A 148 -3.63 -3.52 -20.38
CA GLN A 148 -3.44 -3.33 -21.82
C GLN A 148 -1.98 -3.36 -22.27
N VAL A 149 -1.04 -3.13 -21.34
CA VAL A 149 0.40 -3.11 -21.64
C VAL A 149 1.11 -4.42 -21.27
N ILE A 150 0.40 -5.40 -20.70
CA ILE A 150 0.95 -6.72 -20.39
C ILE A 150 0.75 -7.60 -21.63
N PRO A 151 1.84 -8.06 -22.29
CA PRO A 151 1.71 -8.94 -23.46
C PRO A 151 0.99 -10.24 -23.10
N SER A 152 -0.04 -10.59 -23.88
CA SER A 152 -0.80 -11.85 -23.71
C SER A 152 -0.06 -13.07 -24.26
N GLU A 153 0.86 -12.85 -25.20
CA GLU A 153 1.63 -13.90 -25.87
C GLU A 153 3.12 -13.55 -25.86
N THR A 154 3.95 -14.58 -25.70
CA THR A 154 5.41 -14.48 -25.77
C THR A 154 5.91 -15.37 -26.88
N LYS A 155 6.70 -14.83 -27.81
CA LYS A 155 7.31 -15.63 -28.89
C LYS A 155 8.42 -16.54 -28.36
N GLU A 156 9.19 -16.04 -27.41
CA GLU A 156 10.36 -16.72 -26.85
C GLU A 156 10.23 -16.81 -25.33
N ARG A 157 10.72 -17.91 -24.76
CA ARG A 157 10.85 -18.10 -23.31
C ARG A 157 12.25 -18.59 -23.00
N VAL A 158 12.92 -17.88 -22.11
CA VAL A 158 14.28 -18.20 -21.67
C VAL A 158 14.28 -18.45 -20.17
N THR A 159 14.87 -19.55 -19.74
CA THR A 159 15.05 -19.91 -18.32
C THR A 159 16.52 -19.74 -17.96
N LEU A 160 16.82 -18.91 -16.96
CA LEU A 160 18.18 -18.60 -16.52
C LEU A 160 18.27 -18.66 -14.98
N PRO A 161 19.43 -19.03 -14.40
CA PRO A 161 19.66 -18.93 -12.97
C PRO A 161 19.72 -17.46 -12.53
N ARG A 162 18.91 -17.08 -11.53
CA ARG A 162 18.84 -15.71 -11.01
C ARG A 162 20.15 -15.19 -10.43
N GLU A 163 20.92 -16.04 -9.74
CA GLU A 163 22.16 -15.58 -9.08
C GLU A 163 23.30 -15.34 -10.09
N GLU A 164 23.18 -15.89 -11.30
CA GLU A 164 24.18 -15.75 -12.36
C GLU A 164 23.87 -14.59 -13.34
N PHE A 165 22.70 -13.96 -13.23
CA PHE A 165 22.20 -12.89 -14.11
C PHE A 165 21.60 -11.72 -13.33
#